data_AF-A0A450WJB8-F1
#
_entry.id   AF-A0A450WJB8-F1
#
_cell.length_a   1.000
_cell.length_b   1.000
_cell.length_c   1.000
_cell.angle_alpha   90.00
_cell.angle_beta   90.00
_cell.angle_gamma   90.00
#
_symmetry.space_group_name_H-M   'P 1'
#
loop_
_entity.id
_entity.type
_entity.pdbx_description
1 polymer ?
#
loop_
_entity_poly.entity_id
_entity_poly.type
_entity_poly.pdbx_seq_one_letter_code
_entity_poly.pdbx_strand_id
1 'polypeptide(L)' 'MHHAQIAQLRALKLTGMAAALLLQWEQPATYTDLSFEQRLGMLLDKEIMERENRRLTR' A
#
# COMPACT_ATOMS: atom_id res chain seq x y z
N MET A 1 -13.70 -10.54 -1.87
CA MET A 1 -12.92 -11.09 -0.74
C MET A 1 -11.84 -10.14 -0.20
N HIS A 2 -11.26 -9.25 -1.01
CA HIS A 2 -10.12 -8.38 -0.62
C HIS A 2 -10.46 -7.09 0.16
N HIS A 3 -11.74 -6.78 0.34
CA HIS A 3 -12.17 -5.49 0.89
C HIS A 3 -11.89 -5.35 2.40
N ALA A 4 -11.83 -6.46 3.13
CA ALA A 4 -11.62 -6.45 4.58
C ALA A 4 -10.23 -5.93 4.96
N GLN A 5 -9.16 -6.37 4.28
CA GLN A 5 -7.81 -5.90 4.61
C GLN A 5 -7.64 -4.41 4.29
N ILE A 6 -8.25 -3.92 3.20
CA ILE A 6 -8.22 -2.48 2.84
C ILE A 6 -8.94 -1.64 3.90
N ALA A 7 -10.10 -2.09 4.37
CA ALA A 7 -10.82 -1.42 5.44
C ALA A 7 -10.00 -1.37 6.73
N GLN A 8 -9.32 -2.46 7.10
CA GLN A 8 -8.44 -2.52 8.27
C GLN A 8 -7.24 -1.56 8.13
N LEU A 9 -6.57 -1.54 6.99
CA LEU A 9 -5.46 -0.62 6.74
C LEU A 9 -5.91 0.84 6.81
N ARG A 10 -7.07 1.17 6.25
CA ARG A 10 -7.66 2.51 6.35
C ARG A 10 -8.03 2.88 7.79
N ALA A 11 -8.58 1.95 8.58
CA ALA A 11 -8.88 2.16 9.99
C ALA A 11 -7.60 2.45 10.82
N LEU A 12 -6.48 1.82 10.47
CA LEU A 12 -5.15 2.09 11.06
C LEU A 12 -4.47 3.36 10.50
N LYS A 13 -5.15 4.11 9.62
CA LYS A 13 -4.60 5.29 8.92
C LYS A 13 -3.35 4.97 8.07
N LEU A 14 -3.24 3.73 7.58
CA LEU A 14 -2.23 3.29 6.63
C LEU A 14 -2.74 3.45 5.19
N THR A 15 -3.08 4.69 4.82
CA THR A 15 -3.80 4.99 3.58
C THR A 15 -2.95 4.77 2.32
N GLY A 16 -1.65 5.02 2.38
CA GLY A 16 -0.72 4.74 1.29
C GLY A 16 -0.51 3.24 1.13
N MET A 17 -0.35 2.52 2.23
CA MET A 17 -0.26 1.06 2.22
C MET A 17 -1.51 0.42 1.60
N ALA A 18 -2.70 0.91 1.98
CA ALA A 18 -3.98 0.45 1.43
C ALA A 18 -4.07 0.67 -0.08
N ALA A 19 -3.65 1.84 -0.57
CA ALA A 19 -3.65 2.14 -2.00
C ALA A 19 -2.69 1.23 -2.79
N ALA A 20 -1.47 1.03 -2.28
CA ALA A 20 -0.49 0.16 -2.92
C ALA A 20 -0.94 -1.31 -2.92
N LEU A 21 -1.58 -1.79 -1.85
CA LEU A 21 -2.08 -3.17 -1.79
C LEU A 21 -3.22 -3.40 -2.78
N LEU A 22 -4.12 -2.42 -2.92
CA LEU A 22 -5.19 -2.47 -3.91
C LEU A 22 -4.61 -2.53 -5.33
N LEU A 23 -3.58 -1.74 -5.64
CA LEU A 23 -2.90 -1.76 -6.93
C LEU A 23 -2.23 -3.12 -7.21
N GLN A 24 -1.59 -3.73 -6.21
CA GLN A 24 -1.00 -5.07 -6.35
C GLN A 24 -2.05 -6.14 -6.69
N TRP A 25 -3.27 -6.01 -6.18
CA TRP A 25 -4.37 -6.92 -6.50
C TRP A 25 -5.03 -6.65 -7.85
N GLU A 26 -5.11 -5.38 -8.27
CA GLU A 26 -5.65 -5.02 -9.59
C GLU A 26 -4.69 -5.41 -10.72
N GLN A 27 -3.39 -5.43 -10.44
CA GLN A 27 -2.34 -5.69 -11.43
C GLN A 27 -1.39 -6.82 -11.01
N PRO A 28 -1.89 -8.03 -10.71
CA PRO A 28 -1.07 -9.10 -10.14
C PRO A 28 0.12 -9.48 -11.03
N ALA A 29 -0.04 -9.44 -12.36
CA ALA A 29 1.02 -9.72 -13.33
C ALA A 29 2.25 -8.79 -13.14
N THR A 30 2.04 -7.52 -12.78
CA THR A 30 3.11 -6.54 -12.54
C THR A 30 3.98 -6.90 -11.32
N TYR A 31 3.45 -7.67 -10.37
CA TYR A 31 4.10 -7.97 -9.09
C TYR A 31 4.37 -9.46 -8.87
N THR A 32 4.12 -10.29 -9.89
CA THR A 32 4.24 -11.75 -9.82
C THR A 32 5.71 -12.18 -9.66
N ASP A 33 6.64 -11.48 -10.31
CA ASP A 33 8.08 -11.80 -10.26
C ASP A 33 8.78 -11.27 -9.00
N LEU A 34 8.07 -10.52 -8.16
CA LEU A 34 8.61 -9.97 -6.93
C LEU A 34 8.45 -10.95 -5.76
N SER A 35 9.43 -10.98 -4.87
CA SER A 35 9.30 -11.66 -3.59
C SER A 35 8.24 -10.98 -2.71
N PHE A 36 7.81 -11.68 -1.66
CA PHE A 36 6.93 -11.09 -0.67
C PHE A 36 7.54 -9.85 -0.03
N GLU A 37 8.82 -9.90 0.33
CA GLU A 37 9.56 -8.79 0.96
C GLU A 37 9.64 -7.58 0.02
N GLN A 38 9.86 -7.81 -1.28
CA GLN A 38 9.86 -6.74 -2.27
C GLN A 38 8.47 -6.09 -2.38
N ARG A 39 7.42 -6.90 -2.49
CA ARG A 39 6.04 -6.39 -2.49
C ARG A 39 5.71 -5.62 -1.20
N LEU A 40 6.12 -6.13 -0.04
CA LEU A 40 5.92 -5.49 1.25
C LEU A 40 6.69 -4.17 1.35
N GLY A 41 7.93 -4.12 0.86
CA GLY A 41 8.74 -2.90 0.76
C GLY A 41 7.99 -1.81 0.00
N MET A 42 7.43 -2.13 -1.17
CA MET A 42 6.64 -1.17 -1.96
C MET A 42 5.40 -0.65 -1.22
N LEU A 43 4.74 -1.49 -0.40
CA LEU A 43 3.61 -1.07 0.42
C LEU A 43 4.04 -0.07 1.51
N LEU A 44 5.18 -0.33 2.15
CA LEU A 44 5.76 0.54 3.19
C LEU A 44 6.25 1.87 2.60
N ASP A 45 6.96 1.82 1.48
CA ASP A 45 7.48 3.01 0.79
C ASP A 45 6.33 3.95 0.41
N LYS A 46 5.23 3.41 -0.13
CA LYS A 46 4.06 4.23 -0.46
C LYS A 46 3.44 4.85 0.79
N GLU A 47 3.38 4.15 1.91
CA GLU A 47 2.88 4.71 3.17
C GLU A 47 3.78 5.82 3.73
N ILE A 48 5.10 5.63 3.69
CA ILE A 48 6.08 6.63 4.14
C ILE A 48 5.98 7.88 3.28
N MET A 49 6.01 7.72 1.96
CA MET A 49 5.88 8.83 1.01
C MET A 49 4.57 9.61 1.20
N GLU A 50 3.45 8.91 1.41
CA GLU A 50 2.17 9.54 1.70
C GLU A 50 2.18 10.33 3.03
N ARG A 51 2.88 9.83 4.05
CA ARG A 51 3.04 10.57 5.32
C ARG A 51 3.90 11.80 5.16
N GLU A 52 4.98 11.72 4.41
CA GLU A 52 5.87 12.84 4.11
C GLU A 52 5.15 13.93 3.32
N ASN A 53 4.43 13.55 2.26
CA ASN A 53 3.62 14.49 1.48
C ASN A 53 2.60 15.21 2.36
N ARG A 54 1.88 14.50 3.23
CA ARG A 54 0.93 15.11 4.18
C ARG A 54 1.59 16.05 5.19
N ARG A 55 2.88 15.87 5.49
CA ARG A 55 3.64 16.79 6.37
C ARG A 55 4.05 18.06 5.63
N LEU A 56 4.39 17.96 4.35
CA LEU A 56 4.79 19.10 3.53
C LEU A 56 3.60 20.00 3.14
N THR A 57 2.39 19.43 3.03
CA THR A 57 1.17 20.16 2.70
C THR A 57 0.44 20.73 3.93
N ARG A 58 1.02 20.65 5.12
CA ARG A 58 0.49 21.22 6.37
C ARG A 58 1.22 22.50 6.71
#